data_AF-H6QBG5-F1
#
_entry.id   AF-H6QBG5-F1
#
_cell.length_a   1.000
_cell.length_b   1.000
_cell.length_c   1.000
_cell.angle_alpha   90.00
_cell.angle_beta   90.00
_cell.angle_gamma   90.00
#
_symmetry.space_group_name_H-M   'P 1'
#
loop_
_entity.id
_entity.type
_entity.pdbx_description
1 polymer ?
#
loop_
_entity_poly.entity_id
_entity_poly.type
_entity_poly.pdbx_seq_one_letter_code
_entity_poly.pdbx_strand_id
1 'polypeptide(L)'
;MSVACLARNAVIEAVLDSLSFAEKSLGVRKIYVIGHMRCGAVALAAQDKAPPSLVPQLEAAPRRASYDVRRAGLEVVCISCGKLRALGAEV
;
A
#
# COMPACT_ATOMS: atom_id res chain seq x y z
N MET A 1 9.36 -16.93 6.88
CA MET A 1 8.36 -15.83 6.90
C MET A 1 9.03 -14.61 6.31
N SER A 2 8.65 -14.21 5.09
CA SER A 2 9.21 -13.03 4.44
C SER A 2 8.32 -11.83 4.77
N VAL A 3 8.90 -10.79 5.37
CA VAL A 3 8.20 -9.57 5.76
C VAL A 3 8.77 -8.43 4.94
N ALA A 4 7.95 -7.86 4.06
CA ALA A 4 8.29 -6.63 3.35
C ALA A 4 7.57 -5.46 4.05
N CYS A 5 8.33 -4.63 4.77
CA CYS A 5 7.82 -3.40 5.37
C CYS A 5 8.00 -2.25 4.38
N LEU A 6 6.90 -1.66 3.92
CA LEU A 6 6.94 -0.53 3.01
C LEU A 6 6.51 0.72 3.72
N ALA A 7 7.32 1.77 3.54
CA ALA A 7 6.89 3.10 3.91
C ALA A 7 5.58 3.40 3.16
N ARG A 8 4.52 3.65 3.93
CA ARG A 8 3.24 4.19 3.44
C ARG A 8 2.36 3.19 2.66
N ASN A 9 2.67 1.88 2.70
CA ASN A 9 1.98 0.84 1.94
C ASN A 9 1.84 1.11 0.44
N ALA A 10 2.69 1.96 -0.13
CA ALA A 10 2.62 2.31 -1.52
C ALA A 10 3.18 1.16 -2.37
N VAL A 11 2.33 0.55 -3.19
CA VAL A 11 2.73 -0.51 -4.12
C VAL A 11 3.22 0.16 -5.39
N ILE A 12 4.55 0.34 -5.46
CA ILE A 12 5.30 0.81 -6.64
C ILE A 12 5.91 -0.37 -7.40
N GLU A 13 6.39 -0.15 -8.62
CA GLU A 13 6.96 -1.24 -9.45
C GLU A 13 8.07 -2.02 -8.74
N ALA A 14 9.02 -1.33 -8.11
CA ALA A 14 10.10 -2.00 -7.36
C ALA A 14 9.60 -2.93 -6.24
N VAL A 15 8.42 -2.63 -5.67
CA VAL A 15 7.76 -3.48 -4.68
C VAL A 15 7.15 -4.70 -5.33
N LEU A 16 6.45 -4.52 -6.45
CA LEU A 16 5.87 -5.62 -7.20
C LEU A 16 6.97 -6.58 -7.67
N ASP A 17 8.11 -6.07 -8.12
CA ASP A 17 9.25 -6.89 -8.52
C ASP A 17 9.80 -7.69 -7.33
N SER A 18 9.97 -7.04 -6.18
CA SER A 18 10.44 -7.69 -4.96
C SER A 18 9.49 -8.79 -4.47
N LEU A 19 8.18 -8.54 -4.51
CA LEU A 19 7.16 -9.51 -4.11
C LEU A 19 6.99 -10.64 -5.14
N SER A 20 7.11 -10.33 -6.43
CA SER A 20 7.13 -11.32 -7.53
C SER A 20 8.35 -12.24 -7.41
N PHE A 21 9.52 -11.70 -7.09
CA PHE A 21 10.70 -12.50 -6.77
C PHE A 21 10.47 -13.37 -5.54
N ALA A 22 9.91 -12.81 -4.47
CA ALA A 22 9.61 -13.58 -3.26
C ALA A 22 8.61 -14.72 -3.51
N GLU A 23 7.60 -14.49 -4.35
CA GLU A 23 6.63 -15.50 -4.77
C GLU A 23 7.30 -16.61 -5.61
N LYS A 24 7.99 -16.23 -6.69
CA LYS A 24 8.55 -17.18 -7.67
C LYS A 24 9.80 -17.89 -7.20
N SER A 25 10.69 -17.18 -6.52
CA SER A 25 12.03 -17.68 -6.19
C SER A 25 12.14 -18.16 -4.75
N LEU A 26 11.36 -17.59 -3.82
CA LEU A 26 11.39 -17.96 -2.41
C LEU A 26 10.16 -18.75 -1.96
N GLY A 27 9.19 -18.98 -2.85
CA GLY A 27 7.98 -19.76 -2.57
C GLY A 27 7.05 -19.08 -1.56
N VAL A 28 7.04 -17.75 -1.48
CA VAL A 28 6.13 -17.01 -0.59
C VAL A 28 4.70 -17.14 -1.10
N ARG A 29 3.82 -17.70 -0.24
CA ARG A 29 2.41 -17.96 -0.58
C ARG A 29 1.41 -17.03 0.13
N LYS A 30 1.87 -16.25 1.10
CA LYS A 30 1.05 -15.29 1.86
C LYS A 30 1.76 -13.94 1.98
N ILE A 31 1.04 -12.86 1.71
CA ILE A 31 1.52 -11.49 1.81
C ILE A 31 0.58 -10.73 2.74
N TYR A 32 1.12 -10.13 3.81
CA TYR A 32 0.33 -9.32 4.73
C TYR A 32 0.54 -7.84 4.45
N VAL A 33 -0.54 -7.12 4.16
CA VAL A 33 -0.52 -5.65 4.02
C VAL A 33 -0.92 -5.04 5.35
N ILE A 34 0.05 -4.46 6.06
CA ILE A 34 -0.17 -3.93 7.41
C ILE A 34 -0.23 -2.41 7.35
N GLY A 35 -1.42 -1.85 7.56
CA GLY A 35 -1.60 -0.41 7.80
C GLY A 35 -1.35 -0.04 9.25
N HIS A 36 -1.17 1.25 9.52
CA HIS A 36 -1.12 1.77 10.88
C HIS A 36 -1.90 3.07 11.02
N MET A 37 -2.39 3.33 12.23
CA MET A 37 -3.08 4.58 12.55
C MET A 37 -2.10 5.75 12.50
N ARG A 38 -2.62 6.94 12.15
CA ARG A 38 -1.85 8.20 12.08
C ARG A 38 -0.65 8.12 11.12
N CYS A 39 -0.83 7.46 9.98
CA CYS A 39 0.18 7.47 8.93
C CYS A 39 0.40 8.90 8.39
N GLY A 40 1.62 9.41 8.55
CA GLY A 40 1.97 10.77 8.11
C GLY A 40 1.75 10.98 6.62
N ALA A 41 1.92 9.95 5.79
CA ALA A 41 1.68 10.04 4.36
C ALA A 41 0.18 10.14 4.02
N VAL A 42 -0.67 9.41 4.73
CA VAL A 42 -2.13 9.54 4.60
C VAL A 42 -2.59 10.91 5.08
N ALA A 43 -2.03 11.41 6.19
CA ALA A 43 -2.36 12.73 6.72
C ALA A 43 -1.94 13.86 5.77
N LEU A 44 -0.76 13.76 5.14
CA LEU A 44 -0.30 14.70 4.13
C LEU A 44 -1.16 14.64 2.86
N ALA A 45 -1.50 13.43 2.41
CA ALA A 45 -2.38 13.24 1.24
C ALA A 45 -3.79 13.77 1.49
N ALA A 46 -4.34 13.62 2.70
CA ALA A 46 -5.63 14.21 3.07
C ALA A 46 -5.62 15.74 3.16
N GLN A 47 -4.44 16.36 3.18
CA GLN A 47 -4.27 17.81 3.18
C GLN A 47 -3.83 18.36 1.81
N ASP A 48 -3.81 17.52 0.77
CA ASP A 48 -3.24 17.86 -0.55
C ASP A 48 -1.78 18.38 -0.47
N LYS A 49 -1.05 17.96 0.58
CA LYS A 49 0.36 18.29 0.84
C LYS A 49 1.27 17.08 0.65
N ALA A 50 0.77 16.06 -0.05
CA ALA A 50 1.58 14.91 -0.40
C ALA A 50 2.76 15.39 -1.27
N PRO A 51 4.03 15.12 -0.90
CA PRO A 51 5.14 15.34 -1.83
C PRO A 51 4.87 14.67 -3.18
N PRO A 52 5.31 15.26 -4.31
CA PRO A 52 5.01 14.76 -5.66
C PRO A 52 5.56 13.35 -5.94
N SER A 53 6.45 12.85 -5.06
CA SER A 53 6.93 11.46 -5.07
C SER A 53 5.97 10.47 -4.41
N LEU A 54 4.88 10.92 -3.79
CA LEU A 54 3.83 10.06 -3.27
C LEU A 54 2.91 9.64 -4.41
N VAL A 55 2.86 8.32 -4.59
CA VAL A 55 2.16 7.59 -5.63
C VAL A 55 0.70 8.06 -5.78
N PRO A 56 0.13 8.08 -7.00
CA PRO A 56 -1.31 8.33 -7.25
C PRO A 56 -2.27 7.55 -6.34
N GLN A 57 -1.81 6.42 -5.80
CA GLN A 57 -2.52 5.57 -4.86
C GLN A 57 -2.82 6.25 -3.52
N LEU A 58 -1.89 7.08 -3.03
CA LEU A 58 -2.03 7.84 -1.79
C LEU A 58 -2.96 9.04 -1.96
N GLU A 59 -3.08 9.61 -3.16
CA GLU A 59 -4.06 10.67 -3.43
C GLU A 59 -5.47 10.13 -3.66
N ALA A 60 -5.59 8.93 -4.23
CA ALA A 60 -6.89 8.29 -4.46
C ALA A 60 -7.59 7.89 -3.15
N ALA A 61 -6.84 7.53 -2.12
CA ALA A 61 -7.40 7.04 -0.85
C ALA A 61 -8.15 8.11 -0.04
N PRO A 62 -7.62 9.33 0.21
CA PRO A 62 -8.38 10.42 0.82
C PRO A 62 -9.65 10.78 0.05
N ARG A 63 -9.61 10.80 -1.28
CA ARG A 63 -10.81 11.07 -2.11
C ARG A 63 -11.91 10.03 -1.87
N ARG A 64 -11.56 8.74 -1.86
CA ARG A 64 -12.49 7.63 -1.57
C ARG A 64 -13.01 7.66 -0.14
N ALA A 65 -12.22 8.19 0.78
CA ALA A 65 -12.54 8.30 2.19
C ALA A 65 -13.24 9.62 2.58
N SER A 66 -13.63 10.46 1.62
CA SER A 66 -14.16 11.81 1.88
C SER A 66 -13.26 12.62 2.82
N TYR A 67 -11.95 12.49 2.64
CA TYR A 67 -10.89 13.14 3.41
C TYR A 67 -10.84 12.79 4.91
N ASP A 68 -11.60 11.78 5.36
CA ASP A 68 -11.43 11.20 6.70
C ASP A 68 -10.11 10.42 6.74
N VAL A 69 -9.14 10.91 7.54
CA VAL A 69 -7.79 10.35 7.65
C VAL A 69 -7.80 8.89 8.14
N ARG A 70 -8.74 8.51 9.00
CA ARG A 70 -8.83 7.13 9.51
C ARG A 70 -9.32 6.20 8.42
N ARG A 71 -10.36 6.60 7.69
CA ARG A 71 -10.88 5.83 6.54
C ARG A 71 -9.89 5.78 5.39
N ALA A 72 -9.17 6.87 5.14
CA ALA A 72 -8.13 6.93 4.12
C ALA A 72 -7.00 5.93 4.38
N GLY A 73 -6.64 5.70 5.65
CA GLY A 73 -5.66 4.67 6.02
C GLY A 73 -6.12 3.26 5.65
N LEU A 74 -7.40 2.95 5.83
CA LEU A 74 -8.00 1.69 5.41
C LEU A 74 -8.06 1.57 3.88
N GLU A 75 -8.47 2.64 3.20
CA GLU A 75 -8.51 2.68 1.73
C GLU A 75 -7.13 2.43 1.11
N VAL A 76 -6.06 2.97 1.68
CA VAL A 76 -4.69 2.68 1.21
C VAL A 76 -4.40 1.18 1.29
N VAL A 77 -4.75 0.52 2.39
CA VAL A 77 -4.59 -0.94 2.55
C VAL A 77 -5.41 -1.68 1.51
N CYS A 78 -6.69 -1.34 1.33
CA CYS A 78 -7.57 -1.97 0.35
C CYS A 78 -7.04 -1.86 -1.07
N ILE A 79 -6.57 -0.67 -1.48
CA ILE A 79 -6.01 -0.47 -2.83
C ILE A 79 -4.72 -1.29 -2.99
N SER A 80 -3.88 -1.35 -1.97
CA SER A 80 -2.64 -2.14 -2.01
C SER A 80 -2.91 -3.64 -2.11
N CYS A 81 -3.85 -4.16 -1.32
CA CYS A 81 -4.32 -5.55 -1.46
C CYS A 81 -4.84 -5.82 -2.88
N GLY A 82 -5.66 -4.89 -3.43
CA GLY A 82 -6.18 -4.99 -4.79
C GLY A 82 -5.10 -5.13 -5.86
N LYS A 83 -4.02 -4.34 -5.76
CA LYS A 83 -2.87 -4.44 -6.67
C LYS A 83 -2.11 -5.77 -6.53
N LEU A 84 -1.99 -6.26 -5.30
CA LEU A 84 -1.24 -7.49 -5.00
C LEU A 84 -1.99 -8.78 -5.37
N ARG A 85 -3.32 -8.72 -5.60
CA ARG A 85 -4.11 -9.86 -6.11
C ARG A 85 -3.65 -10.38 -7.47
N ALA A 86 -2.89 -9.59 -8.22
CA ALA A 86 -2.28 -10.03 -9.47
C ALA A 86 -1.13 -11.03 -9.26
N LEU A 87 -0.61 -11.15 -8.03
CA LEU A 87 0.40 -12.13 -7.66
C LEU A 87 -0.27 -13.47 -7.31
N GLY A 88 0.46 -14.57 -7.49
CA GLY A 88 0.00 -15.93 -7.13
C GLY A 88 -0.11 -16.21 -5.62
N ALA A 89 0.05 -15.19 -4.78
CA ALA A 89 0.05 -15.29 -3.32
C ALA A 89 -1.29 -14.82 -2.73
N GLU A 90 -1.68 -15.41 -1.59
CA GLU A 90 -2.81 -14.95 -0.78
C GLU A 90 -2.47 -13.60 -0.13
N VAL A 91 -3.40 -12.64 -0.22
CA VAL A 91 -3.23 -11.26 0.30
C VAL A 91 -4.39 -10.90 1.22
#